data_AF-A0A1S1HXB8-F1
#
_entry.id   AF-A0A1S1HXB8-F1
#
_cell.length_a   1.000
_cell.length_b   1.000
_cell.length_c   1.000
_cell.angle_alpha   90.00
_cell.angle_beta   90.00
_cell.angle_gamma   90.00
#
_symmetry.space_group_name_H-M   'P 1'
#
loop_
_entity.id
_entity.type
_entity.pdbx_description
1 polymer ?
#
loop_
_entity_poly.entity_id
_entity_poly.type
_entity_poly.pdbx_seq_one_letter_code
_entity_poly.pdbx_strand_id
1 'polypeptide(L)'
;MEVPIEYIYMFAEYEGASYWDPDFINNKKGCDANFRVLPLLVSWPDMQASEYWERDDGLTIAITPIEVNEPYMTRIHNNFMNSIHHGAQGELLYDDESDLYFTEFISMLNNGAVKLLKHKNDPHYDDERRVGVYWDNIEGEVTTVSRCQWTPITRKYYACYMHFLMPEIGARVKVRFSYGKLPLWEKIRRKTELFLLDHIKN
;
A
#
# COMPACT_ATOMS: atom_id res chain seq x y z
N MET A 1 -4.72 -15.23 14.32
CA MET A 1 -3.37 -15.07 13.75
C MET A 1 -2.41 -14.81 14.89
N GLU A 2 -1.29 -15.52 14.94
CA GLU A 2 -0.25 -15.35 15.95
C GLU A 2 1.09 -15.16 15.23
N VAL A 3 1.70 -13.99 15.42
CA VAL A 3 3.00 -13.65 14.81
C VAL A 3 3.95 -13.24 15.93
N PRO A 4 5.22 -13.66 15.90
CA PRO A 4 6.23 -13.19 16.85
C PRO A 4 6.37 -11.66 16.81
N ILE A 5 6.67 -11.05 17.97
CA ILE A 5 6.70 -9.59 18.12
C ILE A 5 7.75 -8.93 17.22
N GLU A 6 8.80 -9.66 16.85
CA GLU A 6 9.91 -9.21 16.00
C GLU A 6 9.44 -8.84 14.59
N TYR A 7 8.30 -9.36 14.14
CA TYR A 7 7.70 -9.01 12.87
C TYR A 7 6.87 -7.73 12.93
N ILE A 8 6.40 -7.31 14.12
CA ILE A 8 5.47 -6.20 14.25
C ILE A 8 6.23 -4.88 14.07
N TYR A 9 5.89 -4.14 13.02
CA TYR A 9 6.45 -2.82 12.77
C TYR A 9 5.51 -1.76 13.31
N MET A 10 6.00 -0.92 14.21
CA MET A 10 5.20 0.04 14.97
C MET A 10 4.32 -0.66 16.02
N PHE A 11 3.00 -0.69 15.84
CA PHE A 11 2.04 -1.21 16.82
C PHE A 11 0.81 -1.73 16.10
N ALA A 12 0.23 -2.82 16.59
CA ALA A 12 -1.10 -3.23 16.19
C ALA A 12 -2.13 -2.14 16.54
N GLU A 13 -3.00 -1.79 15.59
CA GLU A 13 -4.08 -0.84 15.82
C GLU A 13 -5.38 -1.58 16.17
N TYR A 14 -6.07 -1.08 17.19
CA TYR A 14 -7.38 -1.55 17.64
C TYR A 14 -8.42 -0.42 17.52
N GLU A 15 -9.67 -0.71 17.84
CA GLU A 15 -10.74 0.30 17.84
C GLU A 15 -10.40 1.57 18.64
N GLY A 16 -10.71 2.73 18.06
CA GLY A 16 -10.34 4.04 18.57
C GLY A 16 -9.54 4.87 17.57
N ALA A 17 -8.67 5.73 18.10
CA ALA A 17 -7.83 6.66 17.35
C ALA A 17 -6.64 5.95 16.67
N SER A 18 -6.09 6.51 15.59
CA SER A 18 -4.87 5.96 14.96
C SER A 18 -3.65 6.27 15.83
N TYR A 19 -2.57 5.50 15.68
CA TYR A 19 -1.29 5.78 16.37
C TYR A 19 -0.78 7.22 16.20
N TRP A 20 -1.09 7.87 15.06
CA TRP A 20 -0.68 9.25 14.80
C TRP A 20 -1.48 10.29 15.60
N ASP A 21 -2.57 9.87 16.25
CA ASP A 21 -3.43 10.70 17.06
C ASP A 21 -2.96 10.66 18.53
N PRO A 22 -2.78 11.81 19.20
CA PRO A 22 -2.49 11.86 20.63
C PRO A 22 -3.44 11.02 21.50
N ASP A 23 -4.70 10.85 21.08
CA ASP A 23 -5.70 10.05 21.80
C ASP A 23 -5.49 8.54 21.68
N PHE A 24 -4.54 8.06 20.88
CA PHE A 24 -4.21 6.64 20.72
C PHE A 24 -3.99 5.91 22.05
N ILE A 25 -3.35 6.57 23.02
CA ILE A 25 -3.03 5.99 24.32
C ILE A 25 -4.28 5.56 25.12
N ASN A 26 -5.42 6.17 24.79
CA ASN A 26 -6.73 5.97 25.40
C ASN A 26 -7.57 4.93 24.65
N ASN A 27 -7.07 4.36 23.56
CA ASN A 27 -7.75 3.29 22.86
C ASN A 27 -8.03 2.11 23.79
N LYS A 28 -9.13 1.41 23.52
CA LYS A 28 -9.50 0.21 24.25
C LYS A 28 -8.41 -0.85 24.08
N LYS A 29 -8.01 -1.47 25.19
CA LYS A 29 -6.95 -2.50 25.26
C LYS A 29 -7.54 -3.83 25.71
N GLY A 30 -6.83 -4.91 25.43
CA GLY A 30 -7.20 -6.26 25.85
C GLY A 30 -8.04 -7.00 24.80
N CYS A 31 -8.45 -8.23 25.15
CA CYS A 31 -9.09 -9.16 24.22
C CYS A 31 -10.47 -8.69 23.72
N ASP A 32 -11.10 -7.76 24.44
CA ASP A 32 -12.42 -7.23 24.07
C ASP A 32 -12.34 -6.11 23.02
N ALA A 33 -11.14 -5.65 22.64
CA ALA A 33 -10.95 -4.60 21.66
C ALA A 33 -10.99 -5.16 20.23
N ASN A 34 -11.79 -4.53 19.37
CA ASN A 34 -11.85 -4.91 17.96
C ASN A 34 -10.54 -4.58 17.25
N PHE A 35 -9.97 -5.59 16.61
CA PHE A 35 -8.74 -5.47 15.86
C PHE A 35 -8.94 -4.64 14.57
N ARG A 36 -8.02 -3.73 14.24
CA ARG A 36 -8.08 -2.93 13.01
C ARG A 36 -6.95 -3.23 12.05
N VAL A 37 -5.69 -3.19 12.49
CA VAL A 37 -4.54 -3.32 11.58
C VAL A 37 -3.40 -4.07 12.23
N LEU A 38 -2.85 -5.07 11.53
CA LEU A 38 -1.57 -5.72 11.87
C LEU A 38 -0.49 -5.21 10.90
N PRO A 39 0.36 -4.27 11.32
CA PRO A 39 1.53 -3.90 10.54
C PRO A 39 2.70 -4.85 10.82
N LEU A 40 3.25 -5.42 9.77
CA LEU A 40 4.40 -6.33 9.79
C LEU A 40 5.52 -5.81 8.89
N LEU A 41 6.75 -6.14 9.25
CA LEU A 41 7.95 -5.88 8.45
C LEU A 41 8.74 -7.17 8.29
N VAL A 42 8.96 -7.54 7.04
CA VAL A 42 9.66 -8.77 6.66
C VAL A 42 10.80 -8.49 5.70
N SER A 43 11.84 -9.31 5.75
CA SER A 43 12.88 -9.35 4.73
C SER A 43 12.33 -9.91 3.42
N TRP A 44 12.85 -9.45 2.29
CA TRP A 44 12.63 -10.08 0.99
C TRP A 44 13.93 -10.73 0.50
N PRO A 45 13.89 -11.96 -0.06
CA PRO A 45 12.72 -12.80 -0.30
C PRO A 45 12.40 -13.79 0.83
N ASP A 46 13.14 -13.79 1.93
CA ASP A 46 13.10 -14.86 2.93
C ASP A 46 11.92 -14.77 3.90
N MET A 47 11.23 -13.62 3.96
CA MET A 47 10.07 -13.38 4.81
C MET A 47 10.38 -13.51 6.31
N GLN A 48 11.64 -13.27 6.72
CA GLN A 48 12.04 -13.25 8.12
C GLN A 48 11.76 -11.88 8.74
N ALA A 49 11.65 -11.82 10.07
CA ALA A 49 11.54 -10.55 10.79
C ALA A 49 12.70 -9.61 10.40
N SER A 50 12.37 -8.34 10.15
CA SER A 50 13.36 -7.33 9.76
C SER A 50 13.23 -6.09 10.64
N GLU A 51 14.36 -5.54 11.05
CA GLU A 51 14.43 -4.33 11.88
C GLU A 51 14.51 -3.04 11.05
N TYR A 52 14.80 -3.15 9.75
CA TYR A 52 15.12 -2.00 8.90
C TYR A 52 14.02 -1.72 7.87
N TRP A 53 13.16 -0.76 8.18
CA TRP A 53 12.12 -0.25 7.24
C TRP A 53 12.71 0.60 6.11
N GLU A 54 13.92 1.15 6.31
CA GLU A 54 14.59 2.07 5.37
C GLU A 54 15.44 1.38 4.29
N ARG A 55 15.73 0.07 4.43
CA ARG A 55 16.42 -0.64 3.34
C ARG A 55 15.39 -0.99 2.29
N ASP A 56 15.70 -0.65 1.03
CA ASP A 56 14.89 -0.91 -0.18
C ASP A 56 14.59 -2.40 -0.43
N ASP A 57 15.01 -3.29 0.47
CA ASP A 57 14.95 -4.74 0.33
C ASP A 57 13.89 -5.41 1.21
N GLY A 58 13.16 -4.68 2.06
CA GLY A 58 12.08 -5.24 2.89
C GLY A 58 10.69 -5.12 2.27
N LEU A 59 9.71 -5.84 2.86
CA LEU A 59 8.28 -5.62 2.61
C LEU A 59 7.60 -5.15 3.89
N THR A 60 6.78 -4.10 3.79
CA THR A 60 5.84 -3.75 4.86
C THR A 60 4.47 -4.34 4.51
N ILE A 61 3.90 -5.15 5.40
CA ILE A 61 2.62 -5.81 5.19
C ILE A 61 1.63 -5.25 6.21
N ALA A 62 0.51 -4.71 5.77
CA ALA A 62 -0.58 -4.30 6.65
C ALA A 62 -1.80 -5.17 6.38
N ILE A 63 -2.26 -5.85 7.42
CA ILE A 63 -3.43 -6.74 7.38
C ILE A 63 -4.58 -6.03 8.06
N THR A 64 -5.71 -5.88 7.39
CA THR A 64 -6.92 -5.30 7.98
C THR A 64 -8.06 -6.30 7.84
N PRO A 65 -8.78 -6.66 8.91
CA PRO A 65 -10.01 -7.44 8.80
C PRO A 65 -11.01 -6.72 7.89
N ILE A 66 -11.79 -7.49 7.13
CA ILE A 66 -12.89 -6.96 6.33
C ILE A 66 -14.19 -7.69 6.67
N GLU A 67 -15.31 -7.02 6.42
CA GLU A 67 -16.60 -7.69 6.37
C GLU A 67 -16.69 -8.48 5.05
N VAL A 68 -17.06 -9.76 5.14
CA VAL A 68 -17.00 -10.78 4.07
C VAL A 68 -17.71 -10.37 2.76
N ASN A 69 -18.62 -9.40 2.81
CA ASN A 69 -19.45 -8.99 1.66
C ASN A 69 -19.03 -7.67 0.99
N GLU A 70 -17.88 -7.11 1.35
CA GLU A 70 -17.42 -5.84 0.78
C GLU A 70 -16.76 -6.04 -0.60
N PRO A 71 -17.21 -5.37 -1.69
CA PRO A 71 -16.57 -5.44 -3.01
C PRO A 71 -15.26 -4.63 -3.02
N TYR A 72 -14.31 -5.05 -2.18
CA TYR A 72 -13.14 -4.29 -1.81
C TYR A 72 -12.22 -3.98 -2.99
N MET A 73 -11.94 -4.98 -3.84
CA MET A 73 -11.03 -4.80 -4.98
C MET A 73 -11.59 -3.82 -6.01
N THR A 74 -12.85 -3.99 -6.40
CA THR A 74 -13.56 -3.05 -7.27
C THR A 74 -13.58 -1.65 -6.66
N ARG A 75 -13.84 -1.53 -5.35
CA ARG A 75 -13.84 -0.23 -4.68
C ARG A 75 -12.45 0.41 -4.66
N ILE A 76 -11.40 -0.32 -4.35
CA ILE A 76 -10.03 0.23 -4.33
C ILE A 76 -9.58 0.62 -5.73
N HIS A 77 -9.82 -0.22 -6.72
CA HIS A 77 -9.59 0.09 -8.12
C HIS A 77 -10.31 1.40 -8.49
N ASN A 78 -11.62 1.46 -8.28
CA ASN A 78 -12.42 2.65 -8.57
C ASN A 78 -11.98 3.88 -7.77
N ASN A 79 -11.57 3.72 -6.52
CA ASN A 79 -11.07 4.83 -5.70
C ASN A 79 -9.77 5.39 -6.26
N PHE A 80 -8.85 4.54 -6.72
CA PHE A 80 -7.63 5.01 -7.38
C PHE A 80 -7.94 5.65 -8.74
N MET A 81 -8.86 5.07 -9.51
CA MET A 81 -9.24 5.59 -10.82
C MET A 81 -10.00 6.93 -10.76
N ASN A 82 -10.85 7.11 -9.75
CA ASN A 82 -11.71 8.29 -9.60
C ASN A 82 -11.15 9.34 -8.63
N SER A 83 -9.93 9.15 -8.13
CA SER A 83 -9.34 10.09 -7.17
C SER A 83 -9.00 11.41 -7.87
N ILE A 84 -9.87 12.40 -7.67
CA ILE A 84 -9.71 13.81 -8.15
C ILE A 84 -8.36 14.39 -7.68
N HIS A 85 -7.82 13.89 -6.56
CA HIS A 85 -6.51 14.28 -6.03
C HIS A 85 -5.33 13.81 -6.88
N HIS A 86 -5.53 12.92 -7.85
CA HIS A 86 -4.48 12.42 -8.72
C HIS A 86 -4.31 13.26 -10.01
N GLY A 87 -5.22 14.19 -10.30
CA GLY A 87 -5.10 15.11 -11.43
C GLY A 87 -5.61 14.51 -12.74
N ALA A 88 -4.97 14.88 -13.85
CA ALA A 88 -5.35 14.37 -15.17
C ALA A 88 -4.91 12.92 -15.31
N GLN A 89 -5.85 12.06 -15.72
CA GLN A 89 -5.55 10.67 -16.05
C GLN A 89 -4.86 10.61 -17.42
N GLY A 90 -3.75 9.88 -17.49
CA GLY A 90 -3.04 9.57 -18.72
C GLY A 90 -3.72 8.46 -19.52
N GLU A 91 -2.99 7.95 -20.50
CA GLU A 91 -3.46 6.82 -21.32
C GLU A 91 -3.59 5.54 -20.49
N LEU A 92 -4.50 4.66 -20.90
CA LEU A 92 -4.58 3.29 -20.41
C LEU A 92 -3.63 2.43 -21.24
N LEU A 93 -2.65 1.84 -20.58
CA LEU A 93 -1.60 1.04 -21.20
C LEU A 93 -1.58 -0.38 -20.61
N TYR A 94 -0.85 -1.26 -21.27
CA TYR A 94 -0.47 -2.57 -20.75
C TYR A 94 1.06 -2.60 -20.63
N ASP A 95 1.57 -2.95 -19.45
CA ASP A 95 2.99 -3.02 -19.16
C ASP A 95 3.47 -4.47 -19.24
N ASP A 96 4.12 -4.82 -20.35
CA ASP A 96 4.62 -6.17 -20.61
C ASP A 96 5.67 -6.65 -19.59
N GLU A 97 6.37 -5.74 -18.90
CA GLU A 97 7.39 -6.13 -17.91
C GLU A 97 6.74 -6.68 -16.62
N SER A 98 5.62 -6.09 -16.21
CA SER A 98 4.88 -6.51 -15.02
C SER A 98 3.66 -7.37 -15.32
N ASP A 99 3.26 -7.51 -16.59
CA ASP A 99 2.05 -8.19 -17.04
C ASP A 99 0.76 -7.54 -16.49
N LEU A 100 0.78 -6.22 -16.28
CA LEU A 100 -0.30 -5.46 -15.65
C LEU A 100 -0.86 -4.38 -16.58
N TYR A 101 -2.16 -4.09 -16.42
CA TYR A 101 -2.71 -2.83 -16.91
C TYR A 101 -2.16 -1.68 -16.10
N PHE A 102 -1.94 -0.54 -16.75
CA PHE A 102 -1.32 0.62 -16.15
C PHE A 102 -1.97 1.91 -16.62
N THR A 103 -2.09 2.88 -15.70
CA THR A 103 -2.29 4.27 -16.07
C THR A 103 -1.51 5.18 -15.12
N GLU A 104 -1.07 6.32 -15.64
CA GLU A 104 -0.41 7.36 -14.86
C GLU A 104 -1.38 8.50 -14.62
N PHE A 105 -1.47 8.96 -13.38
CA PHE A 105 -2.17 10.19 -13.05
C PHE A 105 -1.17 11.30 -12.75
N ILE A 106 -1.40 12.47 -13.34
CA ILE A 106 -0.54 13.63 -13.21
C ILE A 106 -1.34 14.79 -12.58
N SER A 107 -0.98 15.15 -11.35
CA SER A 107 -1.54 16.30 -10.64
C SER A 107 -0.56 17.45 -10.64
N MET A 108 -0.99 18.59 -11.16
CA MET A 108 -0.31 19.87 -10.94
C MET A 108 -0.85 20.50 -9.65
N LEU A 109 0.04 20.88 -8.73
CA LEU A 109 -0.30 21.57 -7.48
C LEU A 109 -0.76 23.04 -7.69
N ASN A 110 -1.51 23.32 -8.75
CA ASN A 110 -1.97 24.68 -9.11
C ASN A 110 -3.19 25.18 -8.30
N ASN A 111 -3.53 24.55 -7.17
CA ASN A 111 -4.56 25.07 -6.27
C ASN A 111 -3.94 26.13 -5.35
N GLY A 112 -4.49 27.35 -5.41
CA GLY A 112 -3.94 28.61 -4.87
C GLY A 112 -3.45 28.67 -3.42
N ALA A 113 -3.57 27.60 -2.63
CA ALA A 113 -2.95 27.47 -1.31
C ALA A 113 -1.40 27.43 -1.36
N VAL A 114 -0.81 26.82 -2.41
CA VAL A 114 0.67 26.72 -2.55
C VAL A 114 1.29 28.04 -3.01
N LYS A 115 0.51 28.97 -3.60
CA LYS A 115 1.00 30.31 -3.93
C LYS A 115 1.49 31.10 -2.70
N LEU A 116 1.03 30.75 -1.50
CA LEU A 116 1.42 31.40 -0.24
C LEU A 116 2.74 30.87 0.33
N LEU A 117 3.21 29.69 -0.08
CA LEU A 117 4.44 29.05 0.39
C LEU A 117 5.60 29.16 -0.62
N LYS A 118 5.54 30.16 -1.50
CA LYS A 118 6.58 30.42 -2.50
C LYS A 118 7.88 30.88 -1.85
N HIS A 119 8.80 29.96 -1.58
CA HIS A 119 10.21 30.29 -1.60
C HIS A 119 10.61 30.45 -3.06
N LYS A 120 10.68 31.72 -3.52
CA LYS A 120 10.86 32.15 -4.92
C LYS A 120 12.07 31.56 -5.66
N ASN A 121 12.95 30.81 -4.98
CA ASN A 121 14.27 30.40 -5.48
C ASN A 121 14.60 28.91 -5.22
N ASP A 122 13.63 28.02 -5.00
CA ASP A 122 13.93 26.58 -4.89
C ASP A 122 13.84 25.88 -6.26
N PRO A 123 14.97 25.50 -6.90
CA PRO A 123 14.98 24.78 -8.17
C PRO A 123 14.51 23.32 -8.07
N HIS A 124 14.26 22.80 -6.87
CA HIS A 124 13.77 21.43 -6.63
C HIS A 124 12.24 21.32 -6.46
N TYR A 125 11.52 22.43 -6.63
CA TYR A 125 10.06 22.43 -6.55
C TYR A 125 9.45 21.99 -7.88
N ASP A 126 9.60 20.70 -8.23
CA ASP A 126 8.82 20.11 -9.33
C ASP A 126 7.36 20.03 -8.85
N ASP A 127 6.50 20.89 -9.42
CA ASP A 127 5.06 21.01 -9.11
C ASP A 127 4.23 19.78 -9.56
N GLU A 128 4.89 18.78 -10.14
CA GLU A 128 4.31 17.60 -10.74
C GLU A 128 4.28 16.43 -9.77
N ARG A 129 3.07 16.03 -9.35
CA ARG A 129 2.85 14.79 -8.61
C ARG A 129 2.34 13.73 -9.58
N ARG A 130 3.13 12.68 -9.78
CA ARG A 130 2.75 11.52 -10.58
C ARG A 130 2.39 10.34 -9.68
N VAL A 131 1.41 9.57 -10.11
CA VAL A 131 0.95 8.36 -9.44
C VAL A 131 0.71 7.30 -10.51
N GLY A 132 1.44 6.20 -10.41
CA GLY A 132 1.20 5.04 -11.26
C GLY A 132 0.18 4.13 -10.60
N VAL A 133 -0.85 3.71 -11.34
CA VAL A 133 -1.82 2.72 -10.88
C VAL A 133 -1.72 1.53 -11.80
N TYR A 134 -1.45 0.36 -11.22
CA TYR A 134 -1.29 -0.91 -11.92
C TYR A 134 -2.31 -1.91 -11.39
N TRP A 135 -2.88 -2.76 -12.24
CA TRP A 135 -3.81 -3.80 -11.81
C TRP A 135 -3.80 -4.99 -12.76
N ASP A 136 -4.13 -6.16 -12.21
CA ASP A 136 -4.35 -7.37 -12.99
C ASP A 136 -5.82 -7.43 -13.45
N ASN A 137 -6.06 -8.25 -14.47
CA ASN A 137 -7.41 -8.57 -14.89
C ASN A 137 -7.47 -10.05 -15.26
N ILE A 138 -7.92 -10.86 -14.31
CA ILE A 138 -8.05 -12.30 -14.47
C ILE A 138 -9.52 -12.59 -14.73
N GLU A 139 -9.83 -13.07 -15.94
CA GLU A 139 -11.21 -13.44 -16.34
C GLU A 139 -12.25 -12.31 -16.19
N GLY A 140 -11.81 -11.04 -16.28
CA GLY A 140 -12.69 -9.87 -16.12
C GLY A 140 -12.74 -9.31 -14.70
N GLU A 141 -12.02 -9.93 -13.75
CA GLU A 141 -11.96 -9.51 -12.36
C GLU A 141 -10.59 -8.93 -11.98
N VAL A 142 -10.63 -7.81 -11.26
CA VAL A 142 -9.44 -7.19 -10.66
C VAL A 142 -9.18 -7.87 -9.32
N THR A 143 -8.05 -8.56 -9.18
CA THR A 143 -7.71 -9.28 -7.95
C THR A 143 -6.62 -8.60 -7.13
N THR A 144 -5.85 -7.72 -7.78
CA THR A 144 -4.72 -6.97 -7.25
C THR A 144 -4.69 -5.57 -7.83
N VAL A 145 -4.44 -4.58 -6.98
CA VAL A 145 -4.22 -3.19 -7.43
C VAL A 145 -3.01 -2.62 -6.72
N SER A 146 -2.06 -2.08 -7.48
CA SER A 146 -0.83 -1.47 -6.99
C SER A 146 -0.80 0.02 -7.31
N ARG A 147 -0.59 0.84 -6.27
CA ARG A 147 -0.33 2.27 -6.42
C ARG A 147 1.16 2.56 -6.21
N CYS A 148 1.84 3.06 -7.22
CA CYS A 148 3.24 3.42 -7.16
C CYS A 148 3.43 4.94 -7.04
N GLN A 149 4.31 5.33 -6.12
CA GLN A 149 4.61 6.72 -5.80
C GLN A 149 5.84 7.19 -6.57
N TRP A 150 5.69 8.34 -7.21
CA TRP A 150 6.76 9.08 -7.86
C TRP A 150 7.47 10.00 -6.87
N THR A 151 8.78 10.14 -7.02
CA THR A 151 9.56 11.17 -6.34
C THR A 151 9.99 12.26 -7.35
N PRO A 152 9.61 13.53 -7.11
CA PRO A 152 10.08 14.66 -7.91
C PRO A 152 11.60 14.80 -7.94
N ILE A 153 12.28 14.46 -6.83
CA ILE A 153 13.72 14.68 -6.66
C ILE A 153 14.54 13.82 -7.62
N THR A 154 14.25 12.52 -7.69
CA THR A 154 14.98 11.60 -8.57
C THR A 154 14.27 11.34 -9.89
N ARG A 155 13.07 11.89 -10.08
CA ARG A 155 12.21 11.70 -11.25
C ARG A 155 12.02 10.21 -11.59
N LYS A 156 11.68 9.42 -10.58
CA LYS A 156 11.42 7.98 -10.70
C LYS A 156 10.33 7.54 -9.74
N TYR A 157 9.68 6.44 -10.05
CA TYR A 157 8.91 5.69 -9.07
C TYR A 157 9.86 5.03 -8.07
N TYR A 158 9.54 5.12 -6.77
CA TYR A 158 10.40 4.58 -5.71
C TYR A 158 9.74 3.48 -4.89
N ALA A 159 8.43 3.54 -4.67
CA ALA A 159 7.70 2.54 -3.89
C ALA A 159 6.32 2.28 -4.47
N CYS A 160 5.84 1.05 -4.31
CA CYS A 160 4.49 0.62 -4.63
C CYS A 160 3.76 0.12 -3.39
N TYR A 161 2.45 0.29 -3.38
CA TYR A 161 1.53 -0.26 -2.40
C TYR A 161 0.54 -1.15 -3.12
N MET A 162 0.74 -2.45 -3.00
CA MET A 162 -0.12 -3.47 -3.58
C MET A 162 -1.22 -3.85 -2.61
N HIS A 163 -2.45 -3.94 -3.12
CA HIS A 163 -3.65 -4.31 -2.40
C HIS A 163 -4.21 -5.59 -2.99
N PHE A 164 -4.55 -6.55 -2.14
CA PHE A 164 -5.28 -7.77 -2.51
C PHE A 164 -6.11 -8.27 -1.33
N LEU A 165 -7.00 -9.23 -1.60
CA LEU A 165 -7.81 -9.91 -0.59
C LEU A 165 -7.20 -11.26 -0.22
N MET A 166 -7.35 -11.64 1.05
CA MET A 166 -7.14 -13.00 1.54
C MET A 166 -8.41 -13.48 2.24
N PRO A 167 -9.37 -14.04 1.48
CA PRO A 167 -10.63 -14.55 2.03
C PRO A 167 -10.43 -15.62 3.12
N GLU A 168 -9.36 -16.40 3.04
CA GLU A 168 -9.00 -17.47 3.99
C GLU A 168 -8.86 -16.96 5.43
N ILE A 169 -8.50 -15.68 5.59
CA ILE A 169 -8.37 -15.00 6.88
C ILE A 169 -9.36 -13.86 7.07
N GLY A 170 -10.32 -13.70 6.14
CA GLY A 170 -11.29 -12.61 6.17
C GLY A 170 -10.64 -11.22 6.21
N ALA A 171 -9.54 -11.01 5.47
CA ALA A 171 -8.77 -9.79 5.55
C ALA A 171 -8.40 -9.23 4.16
N ARG A 172 -8.17 -7.92 4.12
CA ARG A 172 -7.42 -7.27 3.04
C ARG A 172 -5.97 -7.13 3.46
N VAL A 173 -5.09 -7.22 2.48
CA VAL A 173 -3.65 -7.10 2.67
C VAL A 173 -3.12 -5.97 1.81
N LYS A 174 -2.30 -5.11 2.42
CA LYS A 174 -1.58 -4.04 1.75
C LYS A 174 -0.08 -4.29 1.92
N VAL A 175 0.64 -4.45 0.81
CA VAL A 175 2.09 -4.68 0.81
C VAL A 175 2.81 -3.49 0.20
N ARG A 176 3.76 -2.91 0.93
CA ARG A 176 4.69 -1.90 0.42
C ARG A 176 5.99 -2.55 -0.01
N PHE A 177 6.48 -2.23 -1.21
CA PHE A 177 7.77 -2.66 -1.73
C PHE A 177 8.41 -1.59 -2.64
N SER A 178 9.71 -1.68 -2.89
CA SER A 178 10.44 -0.80 -3.82
C SER A 178 9.95 -0.96 -5.26
N TYR A 179 9.81 0.12 -6.04
CA TYR A 179 9.27 0.06 -7.41
C TYR A 179 9.94 -0.98 -8.32
N GLY A 180 11.26 -1.15 -8.24
CA GLY A 180 11.99 -2.15 -9.04
C GLY A 180 11.60 -3.62 -8.79
N LYS A 181 10.77 -3.90 -7.77
CA LYS A 181 10.20 -5.22 -7.49
C LYS A 181 8.79 -5.39 -8.09
N LEU A 182 8.24 -4.39 -8.77
CA LEU A 182 6.92 -4.47 -9.41
C LEU A 182 6.79 -5.65 -10.39
N PRO A 183 7.80 -5.96 -11.24
CA PRO A 183 7.75 -7.17 -12.07
C PRO A 183 7.67 -8.49 -11.29
N LEU A 184 7.91 -8.47 -9.98
CA LEU A 184 7.83 -9.62 -9.08
C LEU A 184 6.54 -9.62 -8.24
N TRP A 185 5.55 -8.80 -8.57
CA TRP A 185 4.34 -8.60 -7.76
C TRP A 185 3.61 -9.91 -7.44
N GLU A 186 3.46 -10.83 -8.40
CA GLU A 186 2.82 -12.13 -8.18
C GLU A 186 3.56 -12.96 -7.14
N LYS A 187 4.89 -12.97 -7.23
CA LYS A 187 5.74 -13.70 -6.28
C LYS A 187 5.67 -13.08 -4.90
N ILE A 188 5.62 -11.74 -4.81
CA ILE A 188 5.44 -11.02 -3.54
C ILE A 188 4.09 -11.37 -2.92
N ARG A 189 3.02 -11.33 -3.72
CA ARG A 189 1.66 -11.69 -3.27
C ARG A 189 1.64 -13.11 -2.75
N ARG A 190 2.08 -14.09 -3.54
CA ARG A 190 2.09 -15.51 -3.16
C ARG A 190 2.90 -15.79 -1.91
N LYS A 191 4.10 -15.21 -1.78
CA LYS A 191 4.93 -15.37 -0.57
C LYS A 191 4.29 -14.73 0.65
N THR A 192 3.64 -13.58 0.48
CA THR A 192 2.87 -12.92 1.55
C THR A 192 1.71 -13.79 1.99
N GLU A 193 0.93 -14.33 1.05
CA GLU A 193 -0.19 -15.23 1.35
C GLU A 193 0.28 -16.45 2.15
N LEU A 194 1.31 -17.15 1.66
CA LEU A 194 1.88 -18.31 2.35
C LEU A 194 2.40 -17.98 3.75
N PHE A 195 3.12 -16.87 3.89
CA PHE A 195 3.62 -16.40 5.18
C PHE A 195 2.47 -16.13 6.16
N LEU A 196 1.41 -15.47 5.72
CA LEU A 196 0.27 -15.15 6.58
C LEU A 196 -0.53 -16.40 6.96
N LEU A 197 -0.70 -17.35 6.03
CA LEU A 197 -1.35 -18.63 6.28
C LEU A 197 -0.60 -19.48 7.32
N ASP A 198 0.74 -19.50 7.27
CA ASP A 198 1.60 -20.22 8.23
C ASP A 198 1.47 -19.69 9.67
N HIS A 199 1.03 -18.43 9.83
CA HIS A 199 0.82 -17.77 11.11
C HIS A 199 -0.65 -17.72 11.54
N ILE A 200 -1.53 -18.46 10.87
CA ILE A 200 -2.88 -18.73 11.36
C ILE A 200 -2.79 -19.84 12.40
N LYS A 201 -3.35 -19.59 13.57
CA LYS A 201 -3.51 -20.63 14.58
C LYS A 201 -4.64 -21.55 14.13
N ASN A 202 -4.35 -22.84 13.97
CA ASN A 202 -5.36 -23.90 13.89
C ASN A 202 -6.03 -24.11 15.25
#